data_AF-A0A3N5PRI4-F1
#
_entry.id   AF-A0A3N5PRI4-F1
#
_cell.length_a   1.000
_cell.length_b   1.000
_cell.length_c   1.000
_cell.angle_alpha   90.00
_cell.angle_beta   90.00
_cell.angle_gamma   90.00
#
_symmetry.space_group_name_H-M   'P 1'
#
loop_
_entity.id
_entity.type
_entity.pdbx_description
1 polymer ?
#
loop_
_entity_poly.entity_id
_entity_poly.type
_entity_poly.pdbx_seq_one_letter_code
_entity_poly.pdbx_strand_id
1 'polypeptide(L)'
;MKKIVIVALVCINVALLIALLSHSTPTANAQAYHGQTDYIVLTGRIGTDTDGVYIVDLAKRKMICYDIDKTQKKLTAIRARNLKSDFGRDRD
;
A
#
# COMPACT_ATOMS: atom_id res chain seq x y z
N MET A 1 9.31 53.36 4.22
CA MET A 1 9.05 52.21 5.12
C MET A 1 8.05 51.21 4.54
N LYS A 2 6.83 51.61 4.13
CA LYS A 2 5.82 50.69 3.55
C LYS A 2 6.32 49.85 2.35
N LYS A 3 7.08 50.46 1.44
CA LYS A 3 7.65 49.76 0.27
C LYS A 3 8.64 48.64 0.65
N ILE A 4 9.43 48.84 1.70
CA ILE A 4 10.42 47.85 2.19
C ILE A 4 9.69 46.64 2.78
N VAL A 5 8.62 46.88 3.54
CA VAL A 5 7.79 45.82 4.12
C VAL A 5 7.11 44.99 3.02
N ILE A 6 6.58 45.64 1.98
CA ILE A 6 5.95 44.94 0.85
C ILE A 6 6.97 44.05 0.12
N VAL A 7 8.17 44.58 -0.17
CA VAL A 7 9.23 43.82 -0.83
C VAL A 7 9.66 42.61 0.01
N ALA A 8 9.83 42.80 1.32
CA ALA A 8 10.17 41.71 2.23
C ALA A 8 9.09 40.60 2.24
N LEU A 9 7.80 40.99 2.26
CA LEU A 9 6.69 40.02 2.20
C LEU A 9 6.69 39.24 0.88
N VAL A 10 6.95 39.89 -0.25
CA VAL A 10 7.01 39.22 -1.55
C VAL A 10 8.14 38.20 -1.57
N CYS A 11 9.33 38.57 -1.09
CA CYS A 11 10.47 37.65 -1.01
C CYS A 11 10.18 36.44 -0.12
N ILE A 12 9.54 36.64 1.04
CA ILE A 12 9.17 35.54 1.95
C ILE A 12 8.16 34.60 1.28
N ASN A 13 7.13 35.13 0.61
CA ASN A 13 6.14 34.30 -0.08
C ASN A 13 6.76 33.49 -1.23
N VAL A 14 7.67 34.09 -2.00
CA VAL A 14 8.39 33.38 -3.07
C VAL A 14 9.28 32.28 -2.49
N ALA A 15 10.01 32.55 -1.40
CA ALA A 15 10.84 31.55 -0.73
C ALA A 15 9.98 30.38 -0.19
N LEU A 16 8.82 30.68 0.40
CA LEU A 16 7.87 29.67 0.88
C LEU A 16 7.31 28.83 -0.28
N LEU A 17 7.00 29.45 -1.42
CA LEU A 17 6.52 28.74 -2.61
C LEU A 17 7.58 27.76 -3.14
N ILE A 18 8.84 28.21 -3.23
CA ILE A 18 9.96 27.37 -3.66
C ILE A 18 10.18 26.20 -2.69
N ALA A 19 10.11 26.45 -1.38
CA ALA A 19 10.24 25.41 -0.37
C ALA A 19 9.12 24.36 -0.51
N LEU A 20 7.88 24.78 -0.78
CA LEU A 20 6.75 23.89 -0.99
C LEU A 20 6.94 23.01 -2.24
N LEU A 21 7.40 23.60 -3.34
CA LEU A 21 7.67 22.89 -4.60
C LEU A 21 8.89 21.97 -4.51
N SER A 22 9.87 22.31 -3.67
CA SER A 22 11.08 21.49 -3.47
C SER A 22 10.84 20.32 -2.53
N HIS A 23 9.76 20.35 -1.74
CA HIS A 23 9.34 19.19 -0.96
C HIS A 23 8.68 18.19 -1.90
N SER A 24 9.49 17.22 -2.37
CA SER A 24 8.99 16.05 -3.08
C SER A 24 7.93 15.38 -2.22
N THR A 25 6.67 15.44 -2.66
CA THR A 25 5.60 14.64 -2.07
C THR A 25 6.07 13.19 -2.09
N PRO A 26 6.01 12.46 -0.96
CA PRO A 26 6.31 11.04 -0.99
C PRO A 26 5.43 10.43 -2.07
N THR A 27 6.01 9.59 -2.94
CA THR A 27 5.26 8.83 -3.92
C THR A 27 4.13 8.13 -3.18
N ALA A 28 2.91 8.64 -3.36
CA ALA A 28 1.73 7.95 -2.93
C ALA A 28 1.71 6.68 -3.77
N ASN A 29 2.11 5.55 -3.17
CA ASN A 29 1.89 4.24 -3.74
C ASN A 29 0.38 4.01 -3.70
N ALA A 30 -0.35 4.63 -4.65
CA ALA A 30 -1.72 4.28 -4.93
C ALA A 30 -1.75 2.80 -5.31
N GLN A 31 -2.81 2.10 -4.90
CA GLN A 31 -3.05 0.73 -5.31
C GLN A 31 -2.82 0.61 -6.82
N ALA A 32 -2.09 -0.42 -7.24
CA ALA A 32 -1.65 -0.60 -8.60
C ALA A 32 -2.78 -0.29 -9.59
N TYR A 33 -2.49 0.60 -10.54
CA TYR A 33 -3.34 0.79 -11.71
C TYR A 33 -3.29 -0.53 -12.48
N HIS A 34 -4.45 -1.15 -12.65
CA HIS A 34 -4.72 -2.46 -13.28
C HIS A 34 -3.52 -3.11 -13.98
N GLY A 35 -3.07 -4.26 -13.46
CA GLY A 35 -2.23 -5.19 -14.22
C GLY A 35 -0.71 -5.16 -13.94
N GLN A 36 -0.20 -4.31 -13.03
CA GLN A 36 1.24 -4.33 -12.70
C GLN A 36 1.58 -5.04 -11.39
N THR A 37 0.71 -5.02 -10.37
CA THR A 37 0.86 -5.81 -9.13
C THR A 37 -0.40 -5.70 -8.27
N ASP A 38 -1.44 -6.41 -8.69
CA ASP A 38 -2.74 -6.38 -8.02
C ASP A 38 -2.75 -7.39 -6.87
N TYR A 39 -2.13 -6.99 -5.75
CA TYR A 39 -2.20 -7.72 -4.49
C TYR A 39 -3.34 -7.18 -3.63
N ILE A 40 -4.25 -8.06 -3.20
CA ILE A 40 -5.20 -7.75 -2.14
C ILE A 40 -4.66 -8.34 -0.84
N VAL A 41 -4.55 -7.50 0.18
CA VAL A 41 -4.17 -7.91 1.53
C VAL A 41 -5.37 -7.76 2.45
N LEU A 42 -5.73 -8.85 3.12
CA LEU A 42 -6.88 -8.93 4.01
C LEU A 42 -6.45 -9.53 5.34
N THR A 43 -6.98 -8.99 6.43
CA THR A 43 -6.89 -9.64 7.74
C THR A 43 -8.09 -10.57 7.93
N GLY A 44 -7.89 -11.67 8.63
CA GLY A 44 -8.97 -12.62 8.94
C GLY A 44 -8.55 -13.60 10.02
N ARG A 45 -9.45 -14.50 10.40
CA ARG A 45 -9.16 -15.58 11.35
C ARG A 45 -8.85 -16.88 10.61
N ILE A 46 -7.75 -17.51 10.99
CA ILE A 46 -7.35 -18.86 10.60
C ILE A 46 -7.91 -19.82 11.65
N GLY A 47 -8.94 -20.59 11.29
CA GLY A 47 -9.62 -21.49 12.24
C GLY A 47 -10.36 -20.70 13.32
N THR A 48 -10.35 -21.20 14.55
CA THR A 48 -11.05 -20.55 15.67
C THR A 48 -10.28 -19.40 16.27
N ASP A 49 -8.98 -19.53 16.56
CA ASP A 49 -8.32 -18.60 17.52
C ASP A 49 -7.07 -17.87 17.00
N THR A 50 -6.70 -18.08 15.74
CA THR A 50 -5.50 -17.46 15.18
C THR A 50 -5.87 -16.34 14.22
N ASP A 51 -5.32 -15.14 14.43
CA ASP A 51 -5.42 -14.06 13.45
C ASP A 51 -4.36 -14.26 12.36
N GLY A 52 -4.76 -14.03 11.11
CA GLY A 52 -3.90 -14.21 9.95
C GLY A 52 -4.04 -13.11 8.92
N VAL A 53 -3.07 -13.08 8.02
CA VAL A 53 -3.07 -12.21 6.85
C VAL A 53 -3.17 -13.06 5.59
N TYR A 54 -4.14 -12.74 4.75
CA TYR A 54 -4.32 -13.35 3.44
C TYR A 54 -3.83 -12.39 2.38
N ILE A 55 -2.90 -12.87 1.55
CA ILE A 55 -2.40 -12.14 0.39
C ILE A 55 -2.92 -12.85 -0.86
N VAL A 56 -3.70 -12.14 -1.66
CA VAL A 56 -4.23 -12.62 -2.94
C VAL A 56 -3.45 -11.93 -4.06
N ASP A 57 -2.71 -12.73 -4.83
CA ASP A 57 -2.11 -12.34 -6.10
C ASP A 57 -3.17 -12.49 -7.19
N LEU A 58 -3.76 -11.38 -7.62
CA LEU A 58 -4.82 -11.38 -8.63
C LEU A 58 -4.27 -11.77 -10.02
N ALA A 59 -3.02 -11.41 -10.33
CA ALA A 59 -2.40 -11.75 -11.60
C ALA A 59 -2.15 -13.26 -11.73
N LYS A 60 -1.62 -13.89 -10.67
CA LYS A 60 -1.37 -15.34 -10.65
C LYS A 60 -2.58 -16.15 -10.23
N ARG A 61 -3.67 -15.50 -9.80
CA ARG A 61 -4.84 -16.13 -9.17
C ARG A 61 -4.41 -17.09 -8.07
N LYS A 62 -3.53 -16.64 -7.18
CA LYS A 62 -3.02 -17.42 -6.03
C LYS A 62 -3.28 -16.67 -4.74
N MET A 63 -3.54 -17.42 -3.68
CA MET A 63 -3.68 -16.87 -2.34
C MET A 63 -2.70 -17.55 -1.40
N ILE A 64 -2.05 -16.77 -0.53
CA ILE A 64 -1.21 -17.28 0.55
C ILE A 64 -1.75 -16.73 1.87
N CYS A 65 -1.89 -17.63 2.84
CA CYS A 65 -2.25 -17.32 4.21
C CYS A 65 -0.99 -17.32 5.08
N TYR A 66 -0.80 -16.25 5.83
CA TYR A 66 0.29 -16.03 6.76
C TYR A 66 -0.23 -16.00 8.20
N ASP A 67 0.44 -16.74 9.09
CA ASP A 67 0.34 -16.53 10.52
C ASP A 67 1.15 -15.32 10.94
N ILE A 68 0.72 -14.65 12.00
CA ILE A 68 1.53 -13.66 12.69
C ILE A 68 2.12 -14.32 13.93
N ASP A 69 3.40 -14.68 13.88
CA ASP A 69 4.14 -15.03 15.08
C ASP A 69 4.35 -13.74 15.91
N LYS A 70 3.52 -13.56 16.94
CA LYS A 70 3.57 -12.38 17.83
C LYS A 70 4.84 -12.34 18.67
N THR A 71 5.48 -13.48 18.90
CA THR A 71 6.72 -13.58 19.68
C THR A 71 7.90 -13.11 18.85
N GLN A 72 8.01 -13.63 17.63
CA GLN A 72 9.12 -13.30 16.72
C GLN A 72 8.86 -12.06 15.85
N LYS A 73 7.63 -11.52 15.88
CA LYS A 73 7.15 -10.44 14.99
C LYS A 73 7.39 -10.75 13.51
N LYS A 74 7.11 -12.00 13.11
CA LYS A 74 7.32 -12.50 11.75
C LYS A 74 6.05 -13.05 11.15
N LEU A 75 5.92 -12.88 9.83
CA LEU A 75 4.87 -13.53 9.04
C LEU A 75 5.37 -14.88 8.55
N THR A 76 4.66 -15.94 8.90
CA THR A 76 5.01 -17.30 8.48
C THR A 76 3.93 -17.82 7.53
N ALA A 77 4.31 -18.16 6.29
CA ALA A 77 3.37 -18.73 5.33
C ALA A 77 2.92 -20.12 5.79
N ILE A 78 1.63 -20.29 6.07
CA ILE A 78 1.09 -21.57 6.56
C ILE A 78 0.50 -22.38 5.41
N ARG A 79 -0.17 -21.70 4.47
CA ARG A 79 -0.90 -22.37 3.40
C ARG A 79 -1.01 -21.50 2.15
N ALA A 80 -0.87 -22.13 1.00
CA ALA A 80 -1.17 -21.54 -0.29
C ALA A 80 -2.39 -22.22 -0.94
N ARG A 81 -3.15 -21.47 -1.74
CA ARG A 81 -4.27 -21.95 -2.54
C ARG A 81 -4.16 -21.41 -3.95
N ASN A 82 -4.50 -22.24 -4.92
CA ASN A 82 -4.61 -21.84 -6.30
C ASN A 82 -6.09 -21.50 -6.57
N LEU A 83 -6.39 -20.21 -6.71
CA LEU A 83 -7.76 -19.75 -6.89
C LEU A 83 -8.32 -20.18 -8.25
N LYS A 84 -7.46 -20.38 -9.25
CA LYS A 84 -7.88 -20.88 -10.56
C LYS A 84 -8.49 -22.29 -10.44
N SER A 85 -7.87 -23.18 -9.67
CA SER A 85 -8.39 -24.53 -9.45
C SER A 85 -9.58 -24.54 -8.49
N ASP A 86 -9.54 -23.72 -7.44
CA ASP A 86 -10.55 -23.74 -6.38
C ASP A 86 -11.91 -23.17 -6.83
N PHE A 87 -11.91 -22.18 -7.73
CA PHE A 87 -13.13 -21.50 -8.20
C PHE A 87 -13.51 -21.81 -9.65
N GLY A 88 -12.69 -22.59 -10.36
CA GLY A 88 -13.03 -23.28 -11.59
C GLY A 88 -13.76 -22.45 -12.64
N ARG A 89 -13.23 -21.29 -13.05
CA ARG A 89 -13.70 -20.54 -14.24
C ARG A 89 -12.57 -19.73 -14.88
N ASP A 90 -12.13 -20.17 -16.06
CA ASP A 90 -11.89 -19.24 -17.16
C ASP A 90 -13.25 -19.11 -17.85
N ARG A 91 -14.06 -18.12 -17.45
CA ARG A 91 -15.24 -17.73 -18.24
C ARG A 91 -14.84 -16.49 -19.01
N ASP A 92 -14.22 -16.74 -20.15
CA ASP A 92 -14.27 -15.87 -21.33
C ASP A 92 -15.03 -16.66 -22.41
#